data_AF-A0A395T9Q4-F1
#
_entry.id   AF-A0A395T9Q4-F1
#
_cell.length_a   1.000
_cell.length_b   1.000
_cell.length_c   1.000
_cell.angle_alpha   90.00
_cell.angle_beta   90.00
_cell.angle_gamma   90.00
#
_symmetry.space_group_name_H-M   'P 1'
#
loop_
_entity.id
_entity.type
_entity.pdbx_description
1 polymer ?
#
loop_
_entity_poly.entity_id
_entity_poly.type
_entity_poly.pdbx_seq_one_letter_code
_entity_poly.pdbx_strand_id
1 'polypeptide(L)'
;MDTQSIISPHKTTVEKLSTPFSPESSVVSAKSCIENLPASVVAREQSIRPARNLNLFLLTDLETWKIDRIYSHLWFAGGRLLRARSLHRYSVSRRQVVITENPSEHLVSDYSVIFIKPLPEYLLSHEFWDHHLSDDKSLHSAACGLLLSYTWLIAYKTDFNMARDLSLLPEGLTWDAWTRFANSFLDHLEASDTQLISQRYLYGELRMSRLNYIYKIIPALWSNDKPLRGFMPTSMWNKSFLERNVARLLGLFASF
;
A
#
# COMPACT_ATOMS: atom_id res chain seq x y z
N MET A 1 40.16 -21.12 -43.30
CA MET A 1 39.99 -21.53 -41.90
C MET A 1 39.64 -20.27 -41.14
N ASP A 2 38.35 -19.97 -40.98
CA ASP A 2 37.89 -18.89 -40.11
C ASP A 2 36.65 -19.38 -39.38
N THR A 3 36.82 -19.49 -38.07
CA THR A 3 35.91 -20.10 -37.11
C THR A 3 34.79 -19.11 -36.80
N GLN A 4 33.55 -19.46 -37.16
CA GLN A 4 32.36 -18.76 -36.69
C GLN A 4 32.18 -19.03 -35.18
N SER A 5 32.39 -18.01 -34.35
CA SER A 5 32.00 -18.04 -32.94
C SER A 5 30.51 -17.77 -32.82
N ILE A 6 29.76 -18.81 -32.46
CA ILE A 6 28.35 -18.76 -32.11
C ILE A 6 28.23 -18.05 -30.75
N ILE A 7 27.86 -16.78 -30.77
CA ILE A 7 27.44 -16.06 -29.56
C ILE A 7 26.04 -16.57 -29.22
N SER A 8 25.97 -17.49 -28.26
CA SER A 8 24.70 -17.88 -27.63
C SER A 8 24.11 -16.68 -26.89
N PRO A 9 22.79 -16.42 -26.97
CA PRO A 9 22.18 -15.36 -26.20
C PRO A 9 22.22 -15.74 -24.72
N HIS A 10 22.92 -14.93 -23.92
CA HIS A 10 22.84 -14.97 -22.47
C HIS A 10 21.37 -14.78 -22.07
N LYS A 11 20.72 -15.88 -21.69
CA LYS A 11 19.43 -15.85 -20.99
C LYS A 11 19.74 -15.27 -19.62
N THR A 12 19.46 -13.98 -19.42
CA THR A 12 19.51 -13.38 -18.09
C THR A 12 18.40 -14.03 -17.27
N THR A 13 18.73 -15.10 -16.56
CA THR A 13 17.83 -15.73 -15.60
C THR A 13 17.64 -14.71 -14.49
N VAL A 14 16.55 -13.94 -14.54
CA VAL A 14 16.14 -13.11 -13.40
C VAL A 14 15.97 -14.07 -12.24
N GLU A 15 16.78 -13.88 -11.19
CA GLU A 15 16.78 -14.75 -10.03
C GLU A 15 15.41 -14.62 -9.34
N LYS A 16 14.64 -15.70 -9.34
CA LYS A 16 13.29 -15.74 -8.82
C LYS A 16 13.31 -15.52 -7.30
N LEU A 17 12.55 -14.55 -6.82
CA LEU A 17 12.46 -14.25 -5.39
C LEU A 17 11.68 -15.35 -4.66
N SER A 18 12.12 -15.68 -3.46
CA SER A 18 11.40 -16.61 -2.59
C SER A 18 10.03 -16.06 -2.19
N THR A 19 9.06 -16.97 -2.04
CA THR A 19 7.75 -16.61 -1.52
C THR A 19 7.86 -16.21 -0.04
N PRO A 20 7.05 -15.24 0.42
CA PRO A 20 7.29 -14.63 1.71
C PRO A 20 6.64 -15.37 2.89
N PHE A 21 6.14 -16.59 2.70
CA PHE A 21 5.58 -17.45 3.74
C PHE A 21 5.55 -18.90 3.24
N SER A 22 5.31 -19.85 4.14
CA SER A 22 5.25 -21.28 3.82
C SER A 22 3.98 -21.67 3.05
N PRO A 23 4.01 -22.71 2.19
CA PRO A 23 2.81 -23.21 1.50
C PRO A 23 1.67 -23.61 2.45
N GLU A 24 2.00 -24.14 3.62
CA GLU A 24 1.06 -24.54 4.67
C GLU A 24 0.29 -23.37 5.29
N SER A 25 0.84 -22.16 5.16
CA SER A 25 0.23 -20.92 5.62
C SER A 25 -0.67 -20.26 4.56
N SER A 26 -0.76 -20.84 3.36
CA SER A 26 -1.65 -20.36 2.29
C SER A 26 -3.12 -20.47 2.74
N VAL A 27 -3.88 -19.39 2.56
CA VAL A 27 -5.30 -19.35 2.96
C VAL A 27 -6.22 -19.66 1.78
N VAL A 28 -5.84 -19.22 0.57
CA VAL A 28 -6.66 -19.34 -0.64
C VAL A 28 -5.86 -19.92 -1.80
N SER A 29 -6.54 -20.54 -2.76
CA SER A 29 -5.93 -21.10 -3.97
C SER A 29 -5.74 -20.02 -5.04
N ALA A 30 -4.71 -20.13 -5.88
CA ALA A 30 -4.47 -19.14 -6.93
C ALA A 30 -5.62 -19.11 -7.95
N LYS A 31 -6.19 -20.28 -8.25
CA LYS A 31 -7.35 -20.41 -9.13
C LYS A 31 -8.54 -19.58 -8.64
N SER A 32 -8.90 -19.70 -7.36
CA SER A 32 -10.01 -18.93 -6.78
C SER A 32 -9.73 -17.43 -6.85
N CYS A 33 -8.48 -17.02 -6.63
CA CYS A 33 -8.09 -15.62 -6.70
C CYS A 33 -8.28 -15.03 -8.10
N ILE A 34 -7.88 -15.77 -9.15
CA ILE A 34 -8.02 -15.35 -10.55
C ILE A 34 -9.50 -15.25 -10.94
N GLU A 35 -10.34 -16.17 -10.47
CA GLU A 35 -11.79 -16.17 -10.73
C GLU A 35 -12.51 -14.99 -10.04
N ASN A 36 -12.02 -14.55 -8.88
CA ASN A 36 -12.59 -13.45 -8.09
C ASN A 36 -12.07 -12.05 -8.50
N LEU A 37 -11.21 -11.93 -9.52
CA LEU A 37 -10.70 -10.62 -9.96
C LEU A 37 -11.82 -9.73 -10.51
N PRO A 38 -11.73 -8.40 -10.31
CA PRO A 38 -12.72 -7.48 -10.85
C PRO A 38 -12.76 -7.53 -12.38
N ALA A 39 -13.95 -7.44 -12.96
CA ALA A 39 -14.10 -7.49 -14.43
C ALA A 39 -13.41 -6.31 -15.15
N SER A 40 -13.39 -5.15 -14.50
CA SER A 40 -12.75 -3.94 -15.00
C SER A 40 -12.36 -3.02 -13.84
N VAL A 41 -11.18 -2.43 -13.92
CA VAL A 41 -10.73 -1.39 -13.00
C VAL A 41 -10.31 -0.15 -13.78
N VAL A 42 -10.47 1.02 -13.18
CA VAL A 42 -10.01 2.28 -13.77
C VAL A 42 -8.77 2.72 -13.02
N ALA A 43 -7.68 2.89 -13.75
CA ALA A 43 -6.43 3.40 -13.21
C ALA A 43 -5.77 4.36 -14.17
N ARG A 44 -5.30 5.49 -13.65
CA ARG A 44 -4.68 6.57 -14.44
C ARG A 44 -5.53 6.93 -15.68
N GLU A 45 -6.86 6.99 -15.49
CA GLU A 45 -7.84 7.32 -16.54
C GLU A 45 -7.95 6.26 -17.66
N GLN A 46 -7.34 5.09 -17.48
CA GLN A 46 -7.41 3.95 -18.39
C GLN A 46 -8.22 2.80 -17.77
N SER A 47 -9.05 2.16 -18.59
CA SER A 47 -9.80 0.96 -18.19
C SER A 47 -8.93 -0.27 -18.41
N ILE A 48 -8.65 -1.02 -17.35
CA ILE A 48 -7.86 -2.26 -17.38
C ILE A 48 -8.81 -3.43 -17.11
N ARG A 49 -8.66 -4.51 -17.88
CA ARG A 49 -9.36 -5.78 -17.64
C ARG A 49 -8.35 -6.80 -17.11
N PRO A 50 -8.37 -7.15 -15.81
CA PRO A 50 -7.41 -8.08 -15.20
C PRO A 50 -7.31 -9.41 -15.93
N ALA A 51 -8.44 -9.98 -16.38
CA ALA A 51 -8.48 -11.22 -17.15
C ALA A 51 -7.71 -11.16 -18.49
N ARG A 52 -7.46 -9.96 -19.05
CA ARG A 52 -6.69 -9.77 -20.29
C ARG A 52 -5.25 -9.39 -20.03
N ASN A 53 -5.00 -8.63 -18.97
CA ASN A 53 -3.66 -8.16 -18.61
C ASN A 53 -3.52 -8.13 -17.10
N LEU A 54 -3.19 -9.29 -16.53
CA LEU A 54 -3.02 -9.48 -15.09
C LEU A 54 -1.84 -8.67 -14.55
N ASN A 55 -0.72 -8.66 -15.27
CA ASN A 55 0.49 -7.97 -14.81
C ASN A 55 0.26 -6.44 -14.72
N LEU A 56 -0.38 -5.82 -15.71
CA LEU A 56 -0.72 -4.39 -15.64
C LEU A 56 -1.70 -4.08 -14.50
N PHE A 57 -2.63 -5.00 -14.22
CA PHE A 57 -3.52 -4.88 -13.06
C PHE A 57 -2.71 -4.94 -11.76
N LEU A 58 -1.83 -5.93 -11.57
CA LEU A 58 -1.03 -6.07 -10.36
C LEU A 58 -0.12 -4.86 -10.12
N LEU A 59 0.53 -4.35 -11.17
CA LEU A 59 1.35 -3.12 -11.07
C LEU A 59 0.50 -1.94 -10.59
N THR A 60 -0.70 -1.81 -11.15
CA THR A 60 -1.63 -0.76 -10.76
C THR A 60 -2.15 -0.91 -9.33
N ASP A 61 -2.42 -2.15 -8.91
CA ASP A 61 -3.07 -2.48 -7.64
C ASP A 61 -2.10 -2.42 -6.45
N LEU A 62 -0.81 -2.67 -6.70
CA LEU A 62 0.23 -2.74 -5.66
C LEU A 62 1.19 -1.56 -5.67
N GLU A 63 1.54 -0.97 -6.84
CA GLU A 63 2.59 0.05 -6.89
C GLU A 63 2.14 1.41 -6.35
N THR A 64 3.01 2.00 -5.54
CA THR A 64 2.75 3.25 -4.81
C THR A 64 3.32 4.47 -5.53
N TRP A 65 3.17 4.51 -6.85
CA TRP A 65 3.87 5.45 -7.73
C TRP A 65 3.79 6.94 -7.32
N LYS A 66 2.65 7.38 -6.75
CA LYS A 66 2.54 8.77 -6.26
C LYS A 66 3.52 9.02 -5.12
N ILE A 67 3.58 8.09 -4.18
CA ILE A 67 4.44 8.20 -3.01
C ILE A 67 5.91 7.99 -3.41
N ASP A 68 6.20 7.04 -4.29
CA ASP A 68 7.56 6.71 -4.71
C ASP A 68 8.25 7.93 -5.37
N ARG A 69 7.49 8.73 -6.14
CA ARG A 69 7.97 10.00 -6.74
C ARG A 69 8.45 11.03 -5.73
N ILE A 70 7.99 10.95 -4.49
CA ILE A 70 8.32 11.91 -3.42
C ILE A 70 9.09 11.26 -2.28
N TYR A 71 9.64 10.05 -2.49
CA TYR A 71 10.30 9.26 -1.47
C TYR A 71 11.33 10.05 -0.65
N SER A 72 12.19 10.84 -1.33
CA SER A 72 13.22 11.68 -0.69
C SER A 72 12.68 12.76 0.25
N HIS A 73 11.39 13.04 0.20
CA HIS A 73 10.70 14.05 1.02
C HIS A 73 9.75 13.42 2.05
N LEU A 74 9.61 12.08 2.07
CA LEU A 74 8.67 11.40 2.96
C LEU A 74 9.03 11.54 4.43
N TRP A 75 10.28 11.82 4.77
CA TRP A 75 10.69 12.17 6.13
C TRP A 75 9.86 13.33 6.71
N PHE A 76 9.38 14.25 5.86
CA PHE A 76 8.50 15.33 6.27
C PHE A 76 7.07 14.83 6.52
N ALA A 77 6.55 13.96 5.65
CA ALA A 77 5.18 13.44 5.73
C ALA A 77 4.99 12.34 6.78
N GLY A 78 6.06 11.63 7.14
CA GLY A 78 6.08 10.54 8.11
C GLY A 78 5.63 10.96 9.50
N GLY A 79 4.96 10.04 10.19
CA GLY A 79 4.73 10.13 11.62
C GLY A 79 6.01 9.95 12.44
N ARG A 80 5.91 10.17 13.75
CA ARG A 80 6.98 9.83 14.71
C ARG A 80 7.25 8.33 14.78
N LEU A 81 6.28 7.52 14.37
CA LEU A 81 6.38 6.07 14.34
C LEU A 81 6.68 5.60 12.92
N LEU A 82 7.64 4.70 12.79
CA LEU A 82 7.98 4.03 11.53
C LEU A 82 6.97 2.94 11.16
N ARG A 83 5.99 2.65 12.03
CA ARG A 83 4.95 1.64 11.85
C ARG A 83 3.56 2.27 11.96
N ALA A 84 2.57 1.64 11.33
CA ALA A 84 1.17 2.00 11.53
C ALA A 84 0.70 1.59 12.93
N ARG A 85 -0.35 2.27 13.43
CA ARG A 85 -1.06 1.83 14.62
C ARG A 85 -2.03 0.69 14.28
N SER A 86 -2.31 -0.15 15.26
CA SER A 86 -3.39 -1.13 15.17
C SER A 86 -4.77 -0.48 15.07
N LEU A 87 -5.74 -1.21 14.51
CA LEU A 87 -7.06 -0.68 14.16
C LEU A 87 -7.81 -0.09 15.36
N HIS A 88 -7.81 -0.76 16.52
CA HIS A 88 -8.49 -0.26 17.71
C HIS A 88 -7.93 1.10 18.18
N ARG A 89 -6.65 1.39 17.93
CA ARG A 89 -6.05 2.70 18.28
C ARG A 89 -6.61 3.84 17.44
N TYR A 90 -7.05 3.57 16.21
CA TYR A 90 -7.76 4.57 15.41
C TYR A 90 -9.14 4.86 15.99
N SER A 91 -9.86 3.84 16.48
CA SER A 91 -11.12 4.03 17.22
C SER A 91 -10.92 4.89 18.47
N VAL A 92 -9.90 4.58 19.29
CA VAL A 92 -9.53 5.40 20.46
C VAL A 92 -9.20 6.84 20.08
N SER A 93 -8.52 7.03 18.95
CA SER A 93 -8.16 8.37 18.43
C SER A 93 -9.31 9.06 17.69
N ARG A 94 -10.51 8.46 17.65
CA ARG A 94 -11.68 8.94 16.89
C ARG A 94 -11.38 9.18 15.41
N ARG A 95 -10.51 8.36 14.82
CA ARG A 95 -10.27 8.35 13.39
C ARG A 95 -11.12 7.27 12.74
N GLN A 96 -11.90 7.67 11.75
CA GLN A 96 -12.69 6.77 10.93
C GLN A 96 -11.78 6.10 9.89
N VAL A 97 -11.94 4.78 9.73
CA VAL A 97 -11.31 4.04 8.63
C VAL A 97 -12.14 4.27 7.36
N VAL A 98 -11.49 4.71 6.29
CA VAL A 98 -12.08 4.89 4.97
C VAL A 98 -11.40 3.94 3.99
N ILE A 99 -12.20 3.15 3.28
CA ILE A 99 -11.70 2.19 2.29
C ILE A 99 -11.20 2.95 1.06
N THR A 100 -10.04 2.54 0.51
CA THR A 100 -9.51 3.03 -0.77
C THR A 100 -8.95 1.87 -1.56
N GLU A 101 -9.19 1.79 -2.87
CA GLU A 101 -8.51 0.79 -3.70
C GLU A 101 -7.13 1.23 -4.18
N ASN A 102 -6.77 2.50 -3.99
CA ASN A 102 -5.51 3.05 -4.46
C ASN A 102 -4.37 2.72 -3.47
N PRO A 103 -3.33 1.96 -3.87
CA PRO A 103 -2.24 1.59 -2.99
C PRO A 103 -1.46 2.79 -2.47
N SER A 104 -1.38 3.89 -3.23
CA SER A 104 -0.70 5.11 -2.77
C SER A 104 -1.38 5.76 -1.57
N GLU A 105 -2.70 5.55 -1.41
CA GLU A 105 -3.52 6.15 -0.35
C GLU A 105 -3.58 5.27 0.91
N HIS A 106 -3.21 4.00 0.81
CA HIS A 106 -3.14 3.10 1.96
C HIS A 106 -2.23 3.70 3.05
N LEU A 107 -2.70 3.72 4.31
CA LEU A 107 -2.06 4.35 5.48
C LEU A 107 -1.82 5.87 5.39
N VAL A 108 -2.52 6.56 4.48
CA VAL A 108 -2.57 8.02 4.51
C VAL A 108 -3.63 8.47 5.51
N SER A 109 -3.24 9.33 6.44
CA SER A 109 -4.08 9.83 7.53
C SER A 109 -4.34 11.32 7.39
N ASP A 110 -5.53 11.73 7.82
CA ASP A 110 -5.85 13.12 8.12
C ASP A 110 -6.30 13.25 9.59
N TYR A 111 -6.81 14.41 9.98
CA TYR A 111 -7.25 14.67 11.35
C TYR A 111 -8.27 13.64 11.86
N SER A 112 -9.28 13.31 11.07
CA SER A 112 -10.40 12.45 11.47
C SER A 112 -10.49 11.13 10.69
N VAL A 113 -9.61 10.89 9.72
CA VAL A 113 -9.71 9.69 8.86
C VAL A 113 -8.35 9.03 8.65
N ILE A 114 -8.38 7.73 8.38
CA ILE A 114 -7.27 6.93 7.86
C ILE A 114 -7.76 6.17 6.65
N PHE A 115 -7.05 6.28 5.53
CA PHE A 115 -7.35 5.54 4.31
C PHE A 115 -6.67 4.17 4.39
N ILE A 116 -7.42 3.09 4.20
CA ILE A 116 -6.91 1.72 4.24
C ILE A 116 -7.40 0.98 3.01
N LYS A 117 -6.44 0.47 2.24
CA LYS A 117 -6.71 -0.50 1.17
C LYS A 117 -7.05 -1.88 1.72
N PRO A 118 -8.17 -2.52 1.32
CA PRO A 118 -8.51 -3.89 1.70
C PRO A 118 -7.39 -4.86 1.31
N LEU A 119 -7.21 -5.94 2.08
CA LEU A 119 -6.20 -6.94 1.82
C LEU A 119 -6.63 -7.78 0.59
N PRO A 120 -5.89 -7.73 -0.53
CA PRO A 120 -6.24 -8.53 -1.69
C PRO A 120 -6.07 -10.02 -1.41
N GLU A 121 -7.08 -10.82 -1.77
CA GLU A 121 -7.09 -12.28 -1.55
C GLU A 121 -5.87 -12.99 -2.10
N TYR A 122 -5.43 -12.57 -3.29
CA TYR A 122 -4.29 -13.18 -3.98
C TYR A 122 -2.97 -13.08 -3.19
N LEU A 123 -2.84 -12.12 -2.26
CA LEU A 123 -1.66 -12.02 -1.40
C LEU A 123 -1.62 -13.10 -0.32
N LEU A 124 -2.74 -13.78 -0.06
CA LEU A 124 -2.83 -14.91 0.87
C LEU A 124 -2.70 -16.28 0.17
N SER A 125 -2.35 -16.30 -1.13
CA SER A 125 -2.14 -17.52 -1.91
C SER A 125 -0.67 -17.75 -2.22
N HIS A 126 -0.05 -18.77 -1.61
CA HIS A 126 1.35 -19.09 -1.88
C HIS A 126 1.62 -19.36 -3.37
N GLU A 127 0.71 -20.09 -4.02
CA GLU A 127 0.80 -20.41 -5.44
C GLU A 127 0.74 -19.14 -6.30
N PHE A 128 -0.08 -18.15 -5.94
CA PHE A 128 -0.16 -16.90 -6.70
C PHE A 128 1.14 -16.11 -6.62
N TRP A 129 1.79 -16.08 -5.45
CA TRP A 129 3.11 -15.46 -5.29
C TRP A 129 4.14 -16.07 -6.24
N ASP A 130 4.24 -17.40 -6.24
CA ASP A 130 5.20 -18.12 -7.07
C ASP A 130 4.99 -17.87 -8.58
N HIS A 131 3.74 -17.76 -9.03
CA HIS A 131 3.44 -17.61 -10.47
C HIS A 131 3.41 -16.16 -10.98
N HIS A 132 3.14 -15.18 -10.11
CA HIS A 132 2.80 -13.82 -10.57
C HIS A 132 3.55 -12.69 -9.88
N LEU A 133 4.19 -12.93 -8.72
CA LEU A 133 4.84 -11.88 -7.92
C LEU A 133 6.35 -12.12 -7.78
N SER A 134 6.80 -13.36 -7.67
CA SER A 134 8.20 -13.72 -7.42
C SER A 134 9.19 -13.34 -8.53
N ASP A 135 8.73 -13.20 -9.77
CA ASP A 135 9.58 -12.87 -10.92
C ASP A 135 9.84 -11.35 -11.06
N ASP A 136 9.03 -10.51 -10.38
CA ASP A 136 9.12 -9.05 -10.45
C ASP A 136 9.41 -8.46 -9.08
N LYS A 137 10.63 -7.92 -8.91
CA LYS A 137 11.08 -7.31 -7.65
C LYS A 137 10.22 -6.12 -7.21
N SER A 138 9.66 -5.35 -8.15
CA SER A 138 8.78 -4.22 -7.82
C SER A 138 7.48 -4.73 -7.20
N LEU A 139 6.83 -5.69 -7.87
CA LEU A 139 5.59 -6.30 -7.39
C LEU A 139 5.78 -7.04 -6.08
N HIS A 140 6.83 -7.87 -5.99
CA HIS A 140 7.16 -8.62 -4.78
C HIS A 140 7.34 -7.68 -3.59
N SER A 141 8.15 -6.63 -3.76
CA SER A 141 8.43 -5.70 -2.66
C SER A 141 7.24 -4.82 -2.26
N ALA A 142 6.41 -4.43 -3.22
CA ALA A 142 5.16 -3.71 -2.96
C ALA A 142 4.14 -4.58 -2.22
N ALA A 143 3.99 -5.84 -2.64
CA ALA A 143 3.12 -6.82 -1.99
C ALA A 143 3.59 -7.15 -0.56
N CYS A 144 4.89 -7.35 -0.34
CA CYS A 144 5.47 -7.56 0.99
C CYS A 144 5.22 -6.35 1.89
N GLY A 145 5.37 -5.13 1.36
CA GLY A 145 5.08 -3.90 2.09
C GLY A 145 3.61 -3.79 2.52
N LEU A 146 2.67 -4.15 1.64
CA LEU A 146 1.25 -4.19 1.97
C LEU A 146 0.93 -5.27 3.00
N LEU A 147 1.53 -6.46 2.92
CA LEU A 147 1.36 -7.49 3.96
C LEU A 147 1.91 -7.01 5.32
N LEU A 148 3.07 -6.37 5.33
CA LEU A 148 3.68 -5.81 6.53
C LEU A 148 2.79 -4.75 7.19
N SER A 149 2.08 -3.93 6.42
CA SER A 149 1.15 -2.96 7.02
C SER A 149 0.01 -3.65 7.76
N TYR A 150 -0.49 -4.77 7.26
CA TYR A 150 -1.56 -5.53 7.89
C TYR A 150 -1.13 -6.23 9.19
N THR A 151 0.14 -6.65 9.31
CA THR A 151 0.65 -7.16 10.60
C THR A 151 0.68 -6.09 11.68
N TRP A 152 0.80 -4.81 11.32
CA TRP A 152 0.67 -3.70 12.27
C TRP A 152 -0.78 -3.35 12.59
N LEU A 153 -1.65 -3.34 11.56
CA LEU A 153 -3.06 -3.02 11.69
C LEU A 153 -3.79 -4.05 12.56
N ILE A 154 -3.43 -5.32 12.43
CA ILE A 154 -4.10 -6.46 13.07
C ILE A 154 -3.18 -7.10 14.10
N ALA A 155 -2.96 -6.38 15.20
CA ALA A 155 -2.10 -6.84 16.29
C ALA A 155 -2.84 -7.76 17.28
N TYR A 156 -4.15 -7.56 17.45
CA TYR A 156 -4.98 -8.32 18.39
C TYR A 156 -6.20 -8.95 17.71
N LYS A 157 -6.78 -9.96 18.35
CA LYS A 157 -8.05 -10.57 17.92
C LYS A 157 -9.18 -9.54 17.76
N THR A 158 -9.18 -8.50 18.60
CA THR A 158 -10.13 -7.38 18.48
C THR A 158 -9.91 -6.60 17.18
N ASP A 159 -8.66 -6.32 16.80
CA ASP A 159 -8.35 -5.65 15.53
C ASP A 159 -8.77 -6.51 14.34
N PHE A 160 -8.60 -7.83 14.43
CA PHE A 160 -9.05 -8.76 13.39
C PHE A 160 -10.56 -8.71 13.19
N ASN A 161 -11.33 -8.73 14.28
CA ASN A 161 -12.78 -8.60 14.20
C ASN A 161 -13.17 -7.25 13.60
N MET A 162 -12.52 -6.15 14.02
CA MET A 162 -12.75 -4.83 13.43
C MET A 162 -12.42 -4.78 11.93
N ALA A 163 -11.31 -5.40 11.51
CA ALA A 163 -10.92 -5.48 10.10
C ALA A 163 -11.97 -6.19 9.26
N ARG A 164 -12.52 -7.30 9.76
CA ARG A 164 -13.62 -8.03 9.13
C ARG A 164 -14.90 -7.20 9.08
N ASP A 165 -15.26 -6.54 10.17
CA ASP A 165 -16.48 -5.70 10.24
C ASP A 165 -16.39 -4.49 9.28
N LEU A 166 -15.16 -4.05 8.96
CA LEU A 166 -14.86 -3.01 7.98
C LEU A 166 -14.63 -3.55 6.56
N SER A 167 -14.83 -4.85 6.31
CA SER A 167 -14.58 -5.50 5.01
C SER A 167 -13.15 -5.29 4.47
N LEU A 168 -12.16 -5.21 5.36
CA LEU A 168 -10.74 -5.10 5.00
C LEU A 168 -10.08 -6.46 4.76
N LEU A 169 -10.76 -7.55 5.11
CA LEU A 169 -10.23 -8.92 5.00
C LEU A 169 -11.10 -9.75 4.07
N PRO A 170 -10.51 -10.76 3.40
CA PRO A 170 -11.25 -11.76 2.65
C PRO A 170 -12.35 -12.44 3.45
N GLU A 171 -13.44 -12.78 2.78
CA GLU A 171 -14.52 -13.55 3.40
C GLU A 171 -14.00 -14.95 3.80
N GLY A 172 -14.38 -15.41 4.99
CA GLY A 172 -13.97 -16.72 5.50
C GLY A 172 -12.57 -16.80 6.09
N LEU A 173 -11.75 -15.75 6.03
CA LEU A 173 -10.48 -15.72 6.77
C LEU A 173 -10.75 -15.87 8.27
N THR A 174 -10.06 -16.80 8.93
CA THR A 174 -10.15 -17.02 10.38
C THR A 174 -8.96 -16.40 11.11
N TRP A 175 -9.10 -16.14 12.41
CA TRP A 175 -7.99 -15.61 13.21
C TRP A 175 -6.83 -16.59 13.36
N ASP A 176 -7.11 -17.88 13.43
CA ASP A 176 -6.08 -18.91 13.49
C ASP A 176 -5.27 -18.92 12.19
N ALA A 177 -5.95 -18.90 11.04
CA ALA A 177 -5.31 -18.80 9.73
C ALA A 177 -4.50 -17.50 9.60
N TRP A 178 -5.06 -16.36 10.02
CA TRP A 178 -4.34 -15.08 10.03
C TRP A 178 -3.07 -15.13 10.90
N THR A 179 -3.17 -15.68 12.11
CA THR A 179 -2.02 -15.77 13.03
C THR A 179 -0.92 -16.65 12.46
N ARG A 180 -1.28 -17.83 11.92
CA ARG A 180 -0.31 -18.73 11.26
C ARG A 180 0.36 -18.06 10.07
N PHE A 181 -0.43 -17.42 9.20
CA PHE A 181 0.06 -16.67 8.06
C PHE A 181 1.01 -15.54 8.48
N ALA A 182 0.58 -14.69 9.42
CA ALA A 182 1.36 -13.55 9.87
C ALA A 182 2.68 -13.96 10.53
N ASN A 183 2.70 -15.03 11.32
CA ASN A 183 3.93 -15.57 11.90
C ASN A 183 4.88 -16.07 10.81
N SER A 184 4.40 -16.91 9.88
CA SER A 184 5.25 -17.41 8.78
C SER A 184 5.79 -16.29 7.90
N PHE A 185 5.03 -15.20 7.72
CA PHE A 185 5.46 -14.02 6.99
C PHE A 185 6.51 -13.19 7.74
N LEU A 186 6.32 -12.97 9.04
CA LEU A 186 7.28 -12.24 9.86
C LEU A 186 8.60 -13.01 10.01
N ASP A 187 8.55 -14.32 10.22
CA ASP A 187 9.75 -15.18 10.27
C ASP A 187 10.57 -15.07 8.97
N HIS A 188 9.89 -15.04 7.82
CA HIS A 188 10.53 -14.84 6.52
C HIS A 188 11.19 -13.47 6.39
N LEU A 189 10.53 -12.40 6.85
CA LEU A 189 11.09 -11.06 6.85
C LEU A 189 12.28 -10.90 7.79
N GLU A 190 12.28 -11.59 8.93
CA GLU A 190 13.41 -11.59 9.88
C GLU A 190 14.62 -12.37 9.34
N ALA A 191 14.37 -13.43 8.57
CA ALA A 191 15.41 -14.22 7.92
C ALA A 191 15.98 -13.56 6.65
N SER A 192 15.30 -12.55 6.10
CA SER A 192 15.64 -11.91 4.83
C SER A 192 16.14 -10.48 5.00
N ASP A 193 16.89 -9.97 4.02
CA ASP A 193 17.32 -8.56 4.02
C ASP A 193 16.14 -7.60 3.80
N THR A 194 16.25 -6.38 4.34
CA THR A 194 15.26 -5.29 4.21
C THR A 194 14.94 -4.86 2.77
N GLN A 195 15.68 -5.37 1.78
CA GLN A 195 15.47 -5.07 0.35
C GLN A 195 14.18 -5.68 -0.22
N LEU A 196 13.48 -6.53 0.54
CA LEU A 196 12.21 -7.12 0.15
C LEU A 196 11.00 -6.22 0.39
N ILE A 197 11.16 -5.03 0.99
CA ILE A 197 10.03 -4.14 1.31
C ILE A 197 10.11 -2.88 0.46
N SER A 198 9.01 -2.53 -0.22
CA SER A 198 8.92 -1.29 -0.97
C SER A 198 9.15 -0.08 -0.06
N GLN A 199 9.86 0.91 -0.60
CA GLN A 199 10.25 2.16 0.05
C GLN A 199 9.07 2.89 0.73
N ARG A 200 7.87 2.82 0.15
CA ARG A 200 6.64 3.36 0.74
C ARG A 200 6.42 2.86 2.15
N TYR A 201 6.63 1.56 2.38
CA TYR A 201 6.26 0.86 3.60
C TYR A 201 7.36 0.86 4.66
N LEU A 202 8.53 1.44 4.35
CA LEU A 202 9.49 1.87 5.39
C LEU A 202 8.91 2.99 6.26
N TYR A 203 7.89 3.68 5.75
CA TYR A 203 7.08 4.63 6.49
C TYR A 203 5.72 4.00 6.80
N GLY A 204 5.30 4.05 8.06
CA GLY A 204 3.95 3.66 8.47
C GLY A 204 2.89 4.67 8.01
N GLU A 205 2.27 5.34 8.98
CA GLU A 205 1.27 6.37 8.72
C GLU A 205 1.91 7.63 8.10
N LEU A 206 1.37 8.07 6.97
CA LEU A 206 1.71 9.34 6.32
C LEU A 206 0.61 10.38 6.57
N ARG A 207 0.96 11.66 6.76
CA ARG A 207 -0.02 12.73 6.95
C ARG A 207 -0.41 13.37 5.62
N MET A 208 -1.69 13.31 5.24
CA MET A 208 -2.21 13.86 3.99
C MET A 208 -1.92 15.35 3.82
N SER A 209 -2.05 16.15 4.89
CA SER A 209 -1.73 17.58 4.85
C SER A 209 -0.28 17.86 4.47
N ARG A 210 0.65 17.01 4.92
CA ARG A 210 2.07 17.12 4.60
C ARG A 210 2.40 16.59 3.21
N LEU A 211 1.76 15.50 2.78
CA LEU A 211 1.85 15.03 1.39
C LEU A 211 1.35 16.10 0.42
N ASN A 212 0.21 16.73 0.71
CA ASN A 212 -0.31 17.84 -0.07
C ASN A 212 0.65 19.04 -0.09
N TYR A 213 1.34 19.31 1.01
CA TYR A 213 2.35 20.36 1.06
C TYR A 213 3.53 20.04 0.13
N ILE A 214 4.13 18.84 0.25
CA ILE A 214 5.21 18.34 -0.62
C ILE A 214 4.86 18.51 -2.10
N TYR A 215 3.67 18.05 -2.51
CA TYR A 215 3.21 18.16 -3.90
C TYR A 215 3.00 19.60 -4.39
N LYS A 216 2.66 20.51 -3.49
CA LYS A 216 2.48 21.93 -3.84
C LYS A 216 3.80 22.67 -3.97
N ILE A 217 4.81 22.33 -3.17
CA ILE A 217 6.03 23.15 -3.08
C ILE A 217 7.21 22.62 -3.91
N ILE A 218 7.19 21.36 -4.35
CA ILE A 218 8.30 20.78 -5.13
C ILE A 218 8.06 21.07 -6.63
N PRO A 219 8.87 21.96 -7.25
CA PRO A 219 8.64 22.36 -8.64
C PRO A 219 8.83 21.22 -9.63
N ALA A 220 9.71 20.25 -9.33
CA ALA A 220 9.95 19.06 -10.14
C ALA A 220 8.71 18.15 -10.30
N LEU A 221 7.68 18.35 -9.48
CA LEU A 221 6.41 17.63 -9.60
C LEU A 221 5.41 18.38 -10.47
N TRP A 222 5.60 19.68 -10.74
CA TRP A 222 4.65 20.53 -11.46
C TRP A 222 4.58 20.16 -12.94
N SER A 223 3.37 20.22 -13.52
CA SER A 223 3.17 20.10 -14.96
C SER A 223 2.86 21.48 -15.53
N ASN A 224 3.59 21.89 -16.56
CA ASN A 224 3.41 23.17 -17.25
C ASN A 224 3.43 24.38 -16.28
N ASP A 225 4.40 24.42 -15.36
CA ASP A 225 4.61 25.47 -14.34
C ASP A 225 3.43 25.75 -13.40
N LYS A 226 2.44 24.85 -13.38
CA LYS A 226 1.32 24.91 -12.42
C LYS A 226 1.57 23.90 -11.30
N PRO A 227 1.40 24.31 -10.03
CA PRO A 227 1.45 23.34 -8.94
C PRO A 227 0.43 22.23 -9.22
N LEU A 228 0.88 20.98 -9.12
CA LEU A 228 -0.05 19.86 -9.22
C LEU A 228 -1.18 20.06 -8.19
N ARG A 229 -2.40 19.61 -8.55
CA ARG A 229 -3.39 19.29 -7.52
C ARG A 229 -2.66 18.43 -6.49
N GLY A 230 -2.71 18.84 -5.21
CA GLY A 230 -2.00 18.14 -4.13
C GLY A 230 -2.29 16.63 -4.16
N PHE A 231 -1.45 15.84 -3.48
CA PHE A 231 -1.52 14.37 -3.41
C PHE A 231 -2.96 13.80 -3.47
N MET A 232 -3.88 14.35 -2.68
CA MET A 232 -5.33 14.11 -2.77
C MET A 232 -6.12 15.43 -2.71
N PRO A 233 -7.22 15.59 -3.49
CA PRO A 233 -8.07 16.78 -3.42
C PRO A 233 -8.63 16.98 -2.00
N THR A 234 -8.30 18.09 -1.37
CA THR A 234 -8.72 18.41 0.00
C THR A 234 -10.20 18.78 0.14
N SER A 235 -11.00 18.74 -0.94
CA SER A 235 -12.28 19.45 -1.03
C SER A 235 -13.50 18.76 -0.40
N MET A 236 -13.37 17.62 0.27
CA MET A 236 -14.53 16.96 0.92
C MET A 236 -14.44 16.84 2.45
N TRP A 237 -13.25 16.94 3.05
CA TRP A 237 -13.04 16.63 4.47
C TRP A 237 -12.71 17.86 5.33
N ASN A 238 -12.52 19.01 4.68
CA ASN A 238 -11.86 20.19 5.25
C ASN A 238 -12.77 21.27 5.85
N LYS A 239 -14.11 21.12 5.92
CA LYS A 239 -14.94 22.07 6.69
C LYS A 239 -14.34 22.28 8.09
N SER A 240 -13.93 21.17 8.70
CA SER A 240 -13.33 21.16 10.04
C SER A 240 -11.91 21.76 10.12
N PHE A 241 -11.11 21.76 9.04
CA PHE A 241 -9.78 22.38 9.01
C PHE A 241 -9.85 23.90 8.83
N LEU A 242 -10.76 24.39 7.98
CA LEU A 242 -11.02 25.82 7.81
C LEU A 242 -11.58 26.40 9.11
N GLU A 243 -12.59 25.79 9.71
CA GLU A 243 -13.19 26.23 10.98
C GLU A 243 -12.15 26.37 12.11
N ARG A 244 -11.24 25.40 12.26
CA ARG A 244 -10.25 25.39 13.34
C ARG A 244 -9.09 26.37 13.16
N ASN A 245 -8.68 26.65 11.93
CA ASN A 245 -7.58 27.59 11.65
C ASN A 245 -8.08 29.03 11.51
N VAL A 246 -9.31 29.25 11.00
CA VAL A 246 -9.90 30.59 10.92
C VAL A 246 -10.15 31.16 12.32
N ALA A 247 -10.57 30.36 13.30
CA ALA A 247 -10.73 30.83 14.68
C ALA A 247 -9.42 31.41 15.29
N ARG A 248 -8.27 30.82 14.97
CA ARG A 248 -6.96 31.32 15.43
C ARG A 248 -6.48 32.54 14.67
N LEU A 249 -6.80 32.64 13.39
CA LEU A 249 -6.53 33.84 12.58
C LEU A 249 -7.41 35.01 13.00
N LEU A 250 -8.70 34.79 13.28
CA LEU A 250 -9.62 35.82 13.77
C LEU A 250 -9.22 36.34 15.15
N GLY A 251 -8.65 35.50 16.02
CA GLY A 251 -8.08 35.94 17.30
C GLY A 251 -6.89 36.90 17.15
N LEU A 252 -6.07 36.75 16.10
CA LEU A 252 -4.96 37.66 15.81
C LEU A 252 -5.42 39.02 15.25
N PHE A 253 -6.60 39.07 14.62
CA PHE A 253 -7.21 40.33 14.13
C PHE A 253 -8.15 40.99 15.14
N ALA A 254 -8.52 40.32 16.22
CA ALA A 254 -9.31 40.89 17.32
C ALA A 254 -8.46 41.55 18.42
N SER A 255 -7.13 41.64 18.21
CA SER A 255 -6.15 42.19 19.17
C SER A 255 -5.52 43.50 18.70
N PHE A 256 -6.09 44.16 17.68
CA PHE A 256 -5.72 45.48 17.20
C PHE A 256 -6.92 46.43 17.23
#